data_AF-A0A957BUT1-F1
#
_entry.id   AF-A0A957BUT1-F1
#
_cell.length_a   1.000
_cell.length_b   1.000
_cell.length_c   1.000
_cell.angle_alpha   90.00
_cell.angle_beta   90.00
_cell.angle_gamma   90.00
#
_symmetry.space_group_name_H-M   'P 1'
#
loop_
_entity.id
_entity.type
_entity.pdbx_description
1 polymer ?
#
loop_
_entity_poly.entity_id
_entity_poly.type
_entity_poly.pdbx_seq_one_letter_code
_entity_poly.pdbx_strand_id
1 'polypeptide(L)'
;MSRKTLFLVLMTLALLMVVSLSAVSAQDDVRITLVLNGVLGDKSFFDSAQRGADRIADEYGIDVNTVELGIDPANWEPGLNDVMADSDSYDILIAGTFQMIDFLAAR
;
A
#
# COMPACT_ATOMS: atom_id res chain seq x y z
N MET A 1 28.85 38.17 21.54
CA MET A 1 28.70 37.47 20.25
C MET A 1 28.55 38.50 19.14
N SER A 2 29.37 38.47 18.09
CA SER A 2 29.30 39.49 17.03
C SER A 2 28.12 39.22 16.09
N ARG A 3 27.55 40.27 15.46
CA ARG A 3 26.49 40.13 14.44
C ARG A 3 26.86 39.13 13.34
N LYS A 4 28.15 39.04 12.98
CA LYS A 4 28.67 38.09 11.99
C LYS A 4 28.64 36.65 12.50
N THR A 5 28.96 36.45 13.78
CA THR A 5 28.93 35.13 14.44
C THR A 5 27.50 34.62 14.58
N LEU A 6 26.55 35.50 14.90
CA LEU A 6 25.13 35.14 15.00
C LEU A 6 24.53 34.76 13.63
N PHE A 7 24.87 35.51 12.58
CA PHE A 7 24.45 35.19 11.21
C PHE A 7 25.00 33.85 10.72
N LEU A 8 26.27 33.55 11.02
CA LEU A 8 26.89 32.28 10.63
C LEU A 8 26.20 31.09 11.30
N VAL A 9 25.92 31.21 12.61
CA VAL A 9 25.23 30.18 13.40
C VAL A 9 23.81 29.92 12.86
N LEU A 10 23.07 30.99 12.52
CA LEU A 10 21.73 30.86 11.94
C LEU A 10 21.75 30.22 10.55
N MET A 11 22.73 30.56 9.70
CA MET A 11 22.91 29.93 8.39
C MET A 11 23.26 28.44 8.52
N THR A 12 24.14 28.08 9.44
CA THR A 12 24.49 26.66 9.69
C THR A 12 23.30 25.87 10.25
N LEU A 13 22.49 26.49 11.10
CA LEU A 13 21.29 25.86 11.65
C LEU A 13 20.21 25.66 10.59
N ALA A 14 20.02 26.65 9.71
CA ALA A 14 19.11 26.55 8.57
C ALA A 14 19.56 25.47 7.58
N LEU A 15 20.86 25.37 7.31
CA LEU A 15 21.42 24.34 6.44
C LEU A 15 21.28 22.94 7.04
N LEU A 16 21.48 22.78 8.36
CA LEU A 16 21.21 21.52 9.07
C LEU A 16 19.74 21.10 8.95
N MET A 17 18.81 22.05 9.05
CA MET A 17 17.37 21.78 8.93
C MET A 17 16.99 21.29 7.53
N VAL A 18 17.56 21.88 6.47
CA VAL A 18 17.31 21.48 5.07
C VAL A 18 17.88 20.09 4.77
N VAL A 19 19.06 19.77 5.31
CA VAL A 19 19.67 18.43 5.16
C VAL A 19 18.87 17.36 5.92
N SER A 20 18.31 17.71 7.09
CA SER A 20 17.45 16.81 7.87
C SER A 20 16.15 16.45 7.14
N LEU A 21 15.61 17.37 6.33
CA LEU A 21 14.39 17.17 5.55
C LEU A 21 14.64 16.28 4.31
N SER A 22 15.87 16.24 3.80
CA SER A 22 16.27 15.45 2.62
C SER A 22 16.69 14.02 2.98
N ALA A 23 16.82 13.70 4.27
CA ALA A 23 17.18 12.39 4.80
C ALA A 23 15.96 11.53 5.20
N VAL A 24 14.74 12.02 4.95
CA VAL A 24 13.57 11.16 4.86
C VAL A 24 13.76 10.33 3.59
N SER A 25 14.32 9.15 3.78
CA SER A 25 14.64 8.18 2.75
C SER A 25 13.47 8.03 1.76
N ALA A 26 13.79 8.07 0.47
CA ALA A 26 12.96 7.48 -0.57
C ALA A 26 12.82 5.99 -0.23
N GLN A 27 11.74 5.66 0.50
CA GLN A 27 11.24 4.30 0.56
C GLN A 27 10.63 4.07 -0.82
N ASP A 28 11.10 3.08 -1.58
CA ASP A 28 10.41 2.68 -2.81
C ASP A 28 8.94 2.46 -2.43
N ASP A 29 8.03 3.19 -3.09
CA ASP A 29 6.60 3.15 -2.79
C ASP A 29 6.10 1.73 -3.08
N VAL A 30 6.03 0.90 -2.05
CA VAL A 30 5.48 -0.46 -2.14
C VAL A 30 4.03 -0.33 -2.55
N ARG A 31 3.62 -1.04 -3.61
CA ARG A 31 2.23 -1.07 -4.08
C ARG A 31 1.57 -2.36 -3.62
N ILE A 32 0.38 -2.27 -3.05
CA ILE A 32 -0.36 -3.44 -2.59
C ILE A 32 -1.71 -3.50 -3.28
N THR A 33 -2.10 -4.69 -3.76
CA THR A 33 -3.47 -4.94 -4.21
C THR A 33 -4.14 -6.02 -3.37
N LEU A 34 -5.28 -5.68 -2.77
CA LEU A 34 -6.18 -6.59 -2.05
C LEU A 34 -7.29 -7.08 -2.98
N VAL A 35 -7.31 -8.37 -3.29
CA VAL A 35 -8.31 -9.01 -4.16
C VAL A 35 -9.33 -9.74 -3.31
N LEU A 36 -10.59 -9.35 -3.41
CA LEU A 36 -11.70 -9.92 -2.65
C LEU A 36 -12.60 -10.72 -3.58
N ASN A 37 -12.77 -12.02 -3.31
CA ASN A 37 -13.76 -12.87 -3.98
C ASN A 37 -15.18 -12.65 -3.42
N GLY A 38 -15.56 -11.37 -3.31
CA GLY A 38 -16.80 -10.92 -2.71
C GLY A 38 -16.95 -9.42 -2.87
N VAL A 39 -17.71 -8.81 -1.97
CA VAL A 39 -17.93 -7.35 -1.91
C VAL A 39 -17.74 -6.83 -0.49
N LEU A 40 -17.34 -5.56 -0.40
CA LEU A 40 -17.35 -4.78 0.83
C LEU A 40 -18.79 -4.51 1.30
N GLY A 41 -18.92 -4.18 2.58
CA GLY A 41 -20.20 -4.03 3.26
C GLY A 41 -20.75 -5.32 3.88
N ASP A 42 -19.95 -6.40 3.88
CA ASP A 42 -20.29 -7.67 4.55
C ASP A 42 -20.27 -7.56 6.09
N LYS A 43 -19.76 -6.45 6.64
CA LYS A 43 -19.56 -6.16 8.07
C LYS A 43 -18.76 -7.21 8.81
N SER A 44 -18.04 -8.06 8.06
CA SER A 44 -17.43 -9.28 8.57
C SER A 44 -16.04 -9.42 7.98
N PHE A 45 -15.81 -10.43 7.15
CA PHE A 45 -14.49 -10.88 6.75
C PHE A 45 -13.86 -9.90 5.76
N PHE A 46 -14.59 -9.49 4.73
CA PHE A 46 -14.08 -8.59 3.69
C PHE A 46 -13.89 -7.17 4.21
N ASP A 47 -14.84 -6.65 5.00
CA ASP A 47 -14.64 -5.37 5.69
C ASP A 47 -13.50 -5.44 6.72
N SER A 48 -13.22 -6.62 7.30
CA SER A 48 -12.06 -6.79 8.17
C SER A 48 -10.73 -6.79 7.40
N ALA A 49 -10.71 -7.35 6.20
CA ALA A 49 -9.55 -7.27 5.33
C ALA A 49 -9.30 -5.81 4.90
N GLN A 50 -10.35 -5.08 4.52
CA GLN A 50 -10.26 -3.66 4.16
C GLN A 50 -9.73 -2.81 5.32
N ARG A 51 -10.23 -3.00 6.54
CA ARG A 51 -9.67 -2.30 7.72
C ARG A 51 -8.18 -2.58 7.92
N GLY A 52 -7.70 -3.76 7.53
CA GLY A 52 -6.27 -4.07 7.53
C GLY A 52 -5.51 -3.29 6.46
N ALA A 53 -6.05 -3.23 5.24
CA ALA A 53 -5.51 -2.43 4.14
C ALA A 53 -5.45 -0.93 4.49
N ASP A 54 -6.53 -0.38 5.04
CA ASP A 54 -6.60 1.04 5.47
C ASP A 54 -5.52 1.34 6.51
N ARG A 55 -5.31 0.44 7.47
CA ARG A 55 -4.24 0.59 8.46
C ARG A 55 -2.85 0.53 7.83
N ILE A 56 -2.64 -0.28 6.80
CA ILE A 56 -1.36 -0.30 6.08
C ILE A 56 -1.13 1.07 5.42
N ALA A 57 -2.16 1.62 4.78
CA ALA A 57 -2.08 2.94 4.16
C ALA A 57 -1.78 4.04 5.19
N ASP A 58 -2.48 4.04 6.32
CA ASP A 58 -2.31 5.04 7.38
C ASP A 58 -0.97 4.93 8.11
N GLU A 59 -0.54 3.71 8.48
CA GLU A 59 0.64 3.47 9.31
C GLU A 59 1.95 3.58 8.52
N TYR A 60 1.92 3.26 7.22
CA TYR A 60 3.13 3.17 6.38
C TYR A 60 3.15 4.14 5.19
N GLY A 61 2.07 4.88 4.93
CA GLY A 61 1.97 5.78 3.77
C GLY A 61 1.97 5.03 2.43
N ILE A 62 1.55 3.77 2.43
CA ILE A 62 1.53 2.86 1.27
C ILE A 62 0.17 2.92 0.59
N ASP A 63 0.13 3.05 -0.73
CA ASP A 63 -1.12 2.92 -1.48
C ASP A 63 -1.58 1.46 -1.54
N VAL A 64 -2.85 1.22 -1.20
CA VAL A 64 -3.47 -0.10 -1.23
C VAL A 64 -4.71 -0.05 -2.09
N ASN A 65 -4.65 -0.70 -3.25
CA ASN A 65 -5.78 -0.86 -4.14
C ASN A 65 -6.64 -2.06 -3.70
N THR A 66 -7.97 -1.91 -3.71
CA THR A 66 -8.89 -3.02 -3.44
C THR A 66 -9.70 -3.36 -4.68
N VAL A 67 -9.74 -4.65 -5.04
CA VAL A 67 -10.50 -5.17 -6.17
C VAL A 67 -11.58 -6.14 -5.66
N GLU A 68 -12.83 -5.80 -5.90
CA GLU A 68 -14.00 -6.65 -5.60
C GLU A 68 -14.39 -7.47 -6.83
N LEU A 69 -14.16 -8.79 -6.79
CA LEU A 69 -14.55 -9.71 -7.87
C LEU A 69 -16.03 -10.11 -7.81
N GLY A 70 -16.73 -9.69 -6.75
CA GLY A 70 -18.12 -10.05 -6.51
C GLY A 70 -18.29 -11.46 -5.97
N ILE A 71 -19.55 -11.80 -5.70
CA ILE A 71 -19.92 -13.07 -5.04
C ILE A 71 -20.08 -14.25 -6.00
N ASP A 72 -20.00 -14.02 -7.31
CA ASP A 72 -20.18 -15.05 -8.33
C ASP A 72 -18.84 -15.77 -8.61
N PRO A 73 -18.72 -17.08 -8.32
CA PRO A 73 -17.51 -17.84 -8.55
C PRO A 73 -17.02 -17.84 -10.00
N ALA A 74 -17.90 -17.62 -10.98
CA ALA A 74 -17.52 -17.55 -12.39
C ALA A 74 -16.54 -16.39 -12.68
N ASN A 75 -16.50 -15.37 -11.82
CA ASN A 75 -15.64 -14.20 -11.99
C ASN A 75 -14.30 -14.30 -11.26
N TRP A 76 -14.14 -15.26 -10.34
CA TRP A 76 -13.02 -15.26 -9.40
C TRP A 76 -11.67 -15.58 -10.04
N GLU A 77 -11.59 -16.69 -10.78
CA GLU A 77 -10.35 -17.07 -11.47
C GLU A 77 -10.00 -16.10 -12.61
N PRO A 78 -10.94 -15.71 -13.51
CA PRO A 78 -10.64 -14.73 -14.54
C PRO A 78 -10.21 -13.39 -13.94
N GLY A 79 -10.94 -12.87 -12.94
CA GLY A 79 -10.60 -11.60 -12.31
C GLY A 79 -9.26 -11.64 -11.56
N LEU A 80 -8.93 -12.74 -10.90
CA LEU A 80 -7.62 -12.92 -10.29
C LEU A 80 -6.50 -12.94 -11.33
N ASN A 81 -6.72 -13.58 -12.48
CA ASN A 81 -5.76 -13.59 -13.58
C ASN A 81 -5.56 -12.19 -14.18
N ASP A 82 -6.64 -11.43 -14.33
CA ASP A 82 -6.57 -10.05 -14.81
C ASP A 82 -5.75 -9.17 -13.86
N VAL A 83 -6.01 -9.26 -12.55
CA VAL A 83 -5.23 -8.50 -11.56
C VAL A 83 -3.75 -8.93 -11.56
N MET A 84 -3.47 -10.22 -11.67
CA MET A 84 -2.08 -10.72 -11.69
C MET A 84 -1.31 -10.40 -12.96
N ALA A 85 -2.00 -10.25 -14.08
CA ALA A 85 -1.38 -9.82 -15.33
C ALA A 85 -0.93 -8.35 -15.27
N ASP A 86 -1.56 -7.55 -14.41
CA ASP A 86 -1.19 -6.16 -14.16
C ASP A 86 -0.02 -6.06 -13.15
N SER A 87 1.14 -6.60 -13.52
CA SER A 87 2.33 -6.63 -12.66
C SER A 87 2.88 -5.26 -12.28
N ASP A 88 2.42 -4.20 -12.96
CA ASP A 88 2.78 -2.82 -12.66
C ASP A 88 1.84 -2.16 -11.63
N SER A 89 0.77 -2.83 -11.20
CA SER A 89 -0.16 -2.29 -10.20
C SER A 89 0.12 -2.78 -8.77
N TYR A 90 1.01 -3.75 -8.58
CA TYR A 90 1.35 -4.27 -7.26
C TYR A 90 2.77 -4.84 -7.16
N ASP A 91 3.36 -4.71 -5.98
CA ASP A 91 4.52 -5.50 -5.53
C ASP A 91 4.07 -6.66 -4.62
N ILE A 92 2.95 -6.48 -3.92
CA ILE A 92 2.31 -7.49 -3.06
C ILE A 92 0.84 -7.63 -3.46
N LEU A 93 0.42 -8.86 -3.77
CA LEU A 93 -0.98 -9.20 -3.98
C LEU A 93 -1.51 -10.05 -2.82
N ILE A 94 -2.60 -9.60 -2.22
CA ILE A 94 -3.28 -10.27 -1.12
C ILE A 94 -4.61 -10.80 -1.66
N ALA A 95 -4.76 -12.11 -1.75
CA ALA A 95 -6.00 -12.74 -2.19
C ALA A 95 -6.81 -13.22 -0.99
N GLY A 96 -8.11 -12.88 -0.98
CA GLY A 96 -9.03 -13.28 0.07
C GLY A 96 -9.47 -14.75 -0.02
N THR A 97 -9.61 -15.35 1.16
CA THR A 97 -10.29 -16.64 1.44
C THR A 97 -9.64 -17.92 0.92
N PHE A 98 -10.10 -19.04 1.48
CA PHE A 98 -9.63 -20.37 1.11
C PHE A 98 -10.03 -20.78 -0.31
N GLN A 99 -11.10 -20.20 -0.87
CA GLN A 99 -11.61 -20.57 -2.20
C GLN A 99 -10.66 -20.12 -3.32
N MET A 100 -9.80 -19.14 -3.05
CA MET A 100 -8.81 -18.63 -4.00
C MET A 100 -7.50 -19.43 -3.99
N ILE A 101 -7.31 -20.35 -3.05
CA ILE A 101 -6.06 -21.11 -2.90
C ILE A 101 -5.76 -21.95 -4.14
N ASP A 102 -6.75 -22.65 -4.68
CA ASP A 102 -6.54 -23.54 -5.83
C ASP A 102 -6.15 -22.75 -7.08
N PHE A 103 -6.76 -21.59 -7.30
CA PHE A 103 -6.38 -20.67 -8.39
C PHE A 103 -4.96 -20.10 -8.18
N LEU A 104 -4.54 -19.87 -6.93
CA LEU A 104 -3.18 -19.45 -6.60
C LEU A 104 -2.13 -20.53 -6.82
N ALA A 105 -2.44 -21.78 -6.51
CA ALA A 105 -1.51 -22.90 -6.60
C ALA A 105 -1.31 -23.42 -8.03
N ALA A 106 -2.24 -23.10 -8.95
CA ALA A 106 -2.25 -23.64 -10.31
C ALA A 106 -1.23 -23.00 -11.28
N ARG A 107 -0.35 -22.12 -10.81
CA ARG A 107 0.53 -21.27 -11.63
C ARG A 107 1.99 -21.31 -11.18
#